data_AF-D9R632-F1
#
_entry.id   AF-D9R632-F1
#
_cell.length_a   1.000
_cell.length_b   1.000
_cell.length_c   1.000
_cell.angle_alpha   90.00
_cell.angle_beta   90.00
_cell.angle_gamma   90.00
#
_symmetry.space_group_name_H-M   'P 1'
#
loop_
_entity.id
_entity.type
_entity.pdbx_description
1 polymer ?
#
loop_
_entity_poly.entity_id
_entity_poly.type
_entity_poly.pdbx_seq_one_letter_code
_entity_poly.pdbx_strand_id
1 'polypeptide(L)' 'MKNKSSVIYVGPSLEHIVREGSVFRNGYPQKLKELMKEQPFLEELLVPVDLLAETKKAIRNPESSMRMLYRKAEKIRRKE' A
#
# COMPACT_ATOMS: atom_id res chain seq x y z
N MET A 1 -7.86 24.92 6.92
CA MET A 1 -8.71 23.76 6.54
C MET A 1 -7.82 22.54 6.53
N LYS A 2 -8.09 21.49 7.32
CA LYS A 2 -7.22 20.30 7.38
C LYS A 2 -7.25 19.60 6.02
N ASN A 3 -6.19 19.74 5.23
CA ASN A 3 -6.00 19.03 3.97
C ASN A 3 -6.28 17.55 4.23
N LYS A 4 -7.27 16.98 3.56
CA LYS A 4 -7.49 15.53 3.53
C LYS A 4 -6.29 14.93 2.79
N SER A 5 -5.20 14.66 3.52
CA SER A 5 -4.00 14.02 3.00
C SER A 5 -4.44 12.73 2.32
N SER A 6 -4.37 12.76 1.00
CA SER A 6 -4.81 11.63 0.18
C SER A 6 -3.79 10.53 0.42
N VAL A 7 -4.24 9.32 0.73
CA VAL A 7 -3.36 8.18 0.98
C VAL A 7 -3.30 7.35 -0.28
N ILE A 8 -2.11 6.94 -0.67
CA ILE A 8 -1.87 6.14 -1.86
C ILE A 8 -1.31 4.79 -1.47
N TYR A 9 -1.82 3.76 -2.12
CA TYR A 9 -1.30 2.42 -2.00
C TYR A 9 -0.06 2.25 -2.88
N VAL A 10 1.07 2.01 -2.24
CA VAL A 10 2.38 1.80 -2.89
C VAL A 10 2.77 0.33 -3.02
N GLY A 11 1.90 -0.58 -2.61
CA GLY A 11 2.11 -2.01 -2.77
C GLY A 11 1.77 -2.53 -4.18
N PRO A 12 2.08 -3.80 -4.46
CA PRO A 12 1.76 -4.45 -5.72
C PRO A 12 0.25 -4.60 -5.90
N SER A 13 -0.22 -4.59 -7.15
CA SER A 13 -1.65 -4.78 -7.45
C SER A 13 -2.15 -6.12 -6.89
N LEU A 14 -3.18 -6.05 -6.06
CA LEU A 14 -3.90 -7.18 -5.49
C LEU A 14 -5.20 -7.38 -6.26
N GLU A 15 -5.31 -8.52 -6.94
CA GLU A 15 -6.45 -8.82 -7.81
C GLU A 15 -7.76 -8.73 -7.04
N HIS A 16 -8.75 -8.06 -7.64
CA HIS A 16 -10.09 -7.82 -7.06
C HIS A 16 -10.14 -7.02 -5.74
N ILE A 17 -9.02 -6.49 -5.25
CA ILE A 17 -8.94 -5.72 -3.99
C ILE A 17 -8.48 -4.29 -4.24
N VAL A 18 -7.25 -4.09 -4.74
CA VAL A 18 -6.64 -2.76 -4.93
C VAL A 18 -5.56 -2.81 -6.01
N ARG A 19 -5.48 -1.78 -6.85
CA ARG A 19 -4.41 -1.66 -7.85
C ARG A 19 -3.24 -0.86 -7.30
N GLU A 20 -2.04 -1.15 -7.76
CA GLU A 20 -0.85 -0.34 -7.48
C GLU A 20 -1.11 1.12 -7.86
N GLY A 21 -0.76 2.05 -6.97
CA GLY A 21 -0.97 3.48 -7.17
C GLY A 21 -2.40 3.97 -6.95
N SER A 22 -3.28 3.14 -6.36
CA SER A 22 -4.64 3.57 -6.01
C SER A 22 -4.61 4.63 -4.92
N VAL A 23 -5.27 5.77 -5.16
CA VAL A 23 -5.37 6.88 -4.21
C VAL A 23 -6.73 6.84 -3.51
N PHE A 24 -6.70 6.85 -2.18
CA PHE A 24 -7.86 6.90 -1.31
C PHE A 24 -7.96 8.29 -0.66
N ARG A 25 -9.09 8.96 -0.88
CA ARG A 25 -9.37 10.31 -0.35
C ARG A 25 -10.47 10.36 0.70
N ASN A 26 -11.34 9.36 0.74
CA ASN A 26 -12.55 9.37 1.57
C ASN A 26 -12.84 8.00 2.20
N GLY A 27 -11.78 7.22 2.49
CA GLY A 27 -11.84 5.89 3.08
C GLY A 27 -11.40 4.77 2.14
N TYR A 28 -11.39 3.54 2.68
CA TYR A 28 -10.93 2.32 2.01
C TYR A 28 -12.09 1.38 1.67
N PRO A 29 -12.00 0.61 0.57
CA PRO A 29 -12.98 -0.41 0.24
C PRO A 29 -12.98 -1.53 1.29
N GLN A 30 -14.13 -2.18 1.48
CA GLN A 30 -14.31 -3.20 2.52
C GLN A 30 -13.30 -4.35 2.40
N LYS A 31 -13.07 -4.86 1.18
CA LYS A 31 -12.06 -5.88 0.90
C LYS A 31 -10.66 -5.47 1.35
N LEU A 32 -10.28 -4.20 1.16
CA LEU A 32 -8.97 -3.71 1.61
C LEU A 32 -8.91 -3.64 3.14
N LYS A 33 -9.99 -3.22 3.80
CA LYS A 33 -10.09 -3.22 5.27
C LYS A 33 -9.99 -4.61 5.86
N GLU A 34 -10.62 -5.61 5.26
CA GLU A 34 -10.51 -7.00 5.69
C GLU A 34 -9.08 -7.50 5.52
N LEU A 35 -8.46 -7.20 4.38
CA LEU A 35 -7.08 -7.59 4.13
C LEU A 35 -6.10 -6.90 5.09
N MET A 36 -6.33 -5.64 5.47
CA MET A 36 -5.56 -4.96 6.53
C MET A 36 -5.72 -5.64 7.89
N LYS A 37 -6.90 -6.15 8.22
CA LYS A 37 -7.11 -6.91 9.46
C LYS A 37 -6.33 -8.22 9.45
N GLU A 38 -6.30 -8.91 8.32
CA GLU A 38 -5.51 -10.14 8.18
C GLU A 38 -4.01 -9.83 8.15
N GLN A 39 -3.63 -8.72 7.52
CA GLN A 39 -2.26 -8.35 7.20
C GLN A 39 -2.04 -6.86 7.52
N PRO A 40 -1.80 -6.51 8.81
CA PRO A 40 -1.68 -5.11 9.25
C PRO A 40 -0.51 -4.37 8.58
N PHE A 41 0.47 -5.11 8.06
CA PHE A 41 1.58 -4.55 7.29
C PHE A 41 1.15 -3.85 5.99
N LEU A 42 -0.06 -4.12 5.47
CA LEU A 42 -0.61 -3.41 4.31
C LEU A 42 -0.96 -1.96 4.62
N GLU A 43 -1.27 -1.66 5.88
CA GLU A 43 -1.47 -0.28 6.33
C GLU A 43 -0.18 0.52 6.22
N GLU A 44 0.98 -0.11 6.43
CA GLU A 44 2.29 0.54 6.21
C GLU A 44 2.57 0.83 4.73
N LEU A 45 1.94 0.07 3.81
CA LEU A 45 2.01 0.32 2.36
C LEU A 45 1.01 1.39 1.90
N LEU A 46 0.24 1.99 2.82
CA LEU A 46 -0.58 3.16 2.56
C LEU A 46 0.10 4.39 3.11
N VAL A 47 0.72 5.14 2.20
CA VAL A 47 1.45 6.34 2.55
C VAL A 47 0.70 7.57 2.05
N PRO A 48 0.80 8.72 2.70
CA PRO A 48 0.27 9.95 2.14
C PRO A 48 0.93 10.23 0.77
N VAL A 49 0.16 10.80 -0.16
CA VAL A 49 0.63 11.14 -1.51
C VAL A 49 1.87 12.02 -1.49
N ASP A 50 2.03 12.87 -0.48
CA ASP A 50 3.22 13.69 -0.26
C ASP A 50 4.50 12.85 -0.07
N LEU A 51 4.39 11.67 0.56
CA LEU A 51 5.51 10.75 0.79
C LEU A 51 5.68 9.72 -0.32
N LEU A 52 4.80 9.69 -1.33
CA LEU A 52 4.87 8.73 -2.44
C LEU A 52 6.25 8.69 -3.10
N ALA A 53 6.87 9.86 -3.30
CA ALA A 53 8.17 9.98 -3.94
C ALA A 53 9.28 9.33 -3.09
N GLU A 54 9.26 9.56 -1.78
CA GLU A 54 10.22 8.99 -0.83
C GLU A 54 10.00 7.49 -0.69
N THR A 55 8.74 7.06 -0.53
CA THR A 55 8.40 5.64 -0.43
C THR A 55 8.76 4.88 -1.71
N LYS A 56 8.55 5.43 -2.90
CA LYS A 56 9.01 4.80 -4.15
C LYS A 56 10.52 4.64 -4.20
N LYS A 57 11.29 5.60 -3.68
CA LYS A 57 12.75 5.46 -3.54
C LYS A 57 13.09 4.33 -2.56
N ALA A 58 12.40 4.26 -1.43
CA ALA A 58 12.57 3.19 -0.45
C ALA A 58 12.25 1.80 -1.03
N ILE A 59 11.15 1.65 -1.78
CA ILE A 59 10.78 0.39 -2.46
C ILE A 59 11.77 0.03 -3.57
N ARG A 60 12.46 1.00 -4.18
CA ARG A 60 13.55 0.72 -5.13
C ARG A 60 14.82 0.25 -4.43
N ASN A 61 15.05 0.71 -3.19
CA ASN A 61 16.21 0.29 -2.41
C ASN A 61 15.98 -1.14 -1.86
N PRO A 62 16.78 -2.14 -2.29
CA PRO A 62 16.61 -3.52 -1.87
C PRO A 62 16.81 -3.75 -0.36
N GLU A 63 17.57 -2.88 0.32
CA GLU A 63 17.87 -2.99 1.75
C GLU A 63 16.81 -2.30 2.63
N SER A 64 15.87 -1.58 2.02
CA SER A 64 14.85 -0.86 2.78
C SER A 64 13.74 -1.78 3.29
N SER A 65 13.27 -1.54 4.50
CA SER A 65 12.09 -2.19 5.08
C SER A 65 10.87 -2.14 4.16
N MET A 66 10.69 -1.03 3.42
CA MET A 66 9.61 -0.88 2.45
C MET A 66 9.67 -1.90 1.31
N ARG A 67 10.87 -2.29 0.83
CA ARG A 67 11.01 -3.36 -0.17
C ARG A 67 10.53 -4.69 0.38
N MET A 68 10.84 -4.98 1.63
CA MET A 68 10.43 -6.23 2.29
C MET A 68 8.91 -6.30 2.44
N LEU A 69 8.26 -5.21 2.84
CA LEU A 69 6.81 -5.09 2.91
C LEU A 69 6.16 -5.25 1.53
N TYR A 70 6.70 -4.58 0.50
CA TYR A 70 6.25 -4.72 -0.88
C TYR A 70 6.30 -6.17 -1.36
N ARG A 71 7.43 -6.86 -1.12
CA ARG A 71 7.60 -8.29 -1.46
C ARG A 71 6.62 -9.19 -0.71
N LYS A 72 6.30 -8.89 0.56
CA LYS A 72 5.27 -9.63 1.32
C LYS A 72 3.90 -9.48 0.67
N ALA A 73 3.52 -8.26 0.29
CA ALA A 73 2.27 -8.02 -0.43
C ALA A 73 2.26 -8.71 -1.81
N GLU A 74 3.40 -8.80 -2.49
CA GLU A 74 3.50 -9.49 -3.78
C GLU A 74 3.22 -10.99 -3.65
N LYS A 75 3.59 -11.61 -2.53
CA LYS A 75 3.24 -13.00 -2.22
C LYS A 75 1.74 -13.20 -2.00
N ILE A 76 1.02 -12.20 -1.48
CA ILE A 76 -0.44 -12.27 -1.32
C ILE A 76 -1.11 -12.40 -2.69
N ARG A 77 -0.63 -11.66 -3.70
CA ARG A 77 -1.11 -11.77 -5.08
C ARG A 77 -0.97 -13.18 -5.64
N ARG A 78 0.02 -13.94 -5.19
CA ARG A 78 0.45 -15.22 -5.78
C ARG A 78 -0.05 -16.45 -5.03
N LYS A 79 -1.01 -16.32 -4.12
CA LYS A 79 -1.67 -17.49 -3.52
C LYS A 79 -2.47 -18.21 -4.61
N GLU A 80 -1.81 -19.18 -5.24
CA GLU A 80 -2.42 -20.33 -5.94
C GLU A 80 -3.04 -21.30 -4.92
#